data_AF-A0A917MZ99-F1
#
_entry.id   AF-A0A917MZ99-F1
#
_cell.length_a   1.000
_cell.length_b   1.000
_cell.length_c   1.000
_cell.angle_alpha   90.00
_cell.angle_beta   90.00
_cell.angle_gamma   90.00
#
_symmetry.space_group_name_H-M   'P 1'
#
loop_
_entity.id
_entity.type
_entity.pdbx_description
1 polymer ?
#
loop_
_entity_poly.entity_id
_entity_poly.type
_entity_poly.pdbx_seq_one_letter_code
_entity_poly.pdbx_strand_id
1 'polypeptide(L)'
;MENVSGLEEWLFDINALTQLQQLVNDNTSQRHLCTTIYTRKKVETLSSLLYNEYSQLVPAESSTEHIVLYTCQYIGFIRAQMNEVFEFKQRIKKHDLSTAIWLDFILDRLLEVINCIQDKWALDFNNLPAPQSEVFAYIQRSRRLWKDTYAALLATLHHTDVKLLAMNVVRACRLQRDTVVSRNRLRYNEVMLFNMVTLIAAEGDHPDFDDKFVDLLLKEEYYEEVFITFFIDTVTDLLSKSSSLAQMQQTLAPWYQRLKQAPAPAGNFCFNFHTPEELGLPPFKQMLTDILDRYNTLVKAS
;
A
#
# COMPACT_ATOMS: atom_id res chain seq x y z
N MET A 1 20.27 27.05 -7.80
CA MET A 1 20.52 25.71 -8.36
C MET A 1 21.68 25.14 -7.58
N GLU A 2 21.38 24.39 -6.51
CA GLU A 2 22.42 23.64 -5.81
C GLU A 2 22.97 22.60 -6.78
N ASN A 3 24.30 22.44 -6.78
CA ASN A 3 25.00 21.58 -7.70
C ASN A 3 24.72 20.12 -7.29
N VAL A 4 23.75 19.48 -7.95
CA VAL A 4 23.31 18.10 -7.71
C VAL A 4 24.35 17.07 -8.21
N SER A 5 25.45 17.53 -8.81
CA SER A 5 26.47 16.71 -9.51
C SER A 5 27.43 15.94 -8.60
N GLY A 6 27.22 15.91 -7.28
CA GLY A 6 28.04 15.12 -6.33
C GLY A 6 27.38 13.82 -5.87
N LEU A 7 26.14 13.55 -6.26
CA LEU A 7 25.33 12.45 -5.70
C LEU A 7 25.88 11.03 -5.98
N GLU A 8 26.63 10.86 -7.07
CA GLU A 8 27.18 9.55 -7.46
C GLU A 8 28.46 9.20 -6.68
N GLU A 9 29.14 10.18 -6.06
CA GLU A 9 30.41 9.99 -5.36
C GLU A 9 30.25 9.74 -3.84
N TRP A 10 29.04 9.83 -3.28
CA TRP A 10 28.80 9.64 -1.83
C TRP A 10 28.66 8.18 -1.38
N LEU A 11 28.75 7.25 -2.32
CA LEU A 11 28.61 5.83 -2.07
C LEU A 11 29.97 5.22 -1.69
N PHE A 12 30.11 4.92 -0.40
CA PHE A 12 30.97 3.85 0.17
C PHE A 12 32.38 4.16 0.72
N ASP A 13 32.70 5.38 1.15
CA ASP A 13 33.72 5.53 2.21
C ASP A 13 33.17 4.92 3.52
N ILE A 14 34.00 4.29 4.35
CA ILE A 14 33.60 3.49 5.54
C ILE A 14 32.56 4.26 6.41
N ASN A 15 31.28 4.02 6.17
CA ASN A 15 30.14 4.67 6.81
C ASN A 15 29.16 3.63 7.39
N ALA A 16 28.09 4.05 8.07
CA ALA A 16 27.15 3.14 8.71
C ALA A 16 26.44 2.21 7.71
N LEU A 17 26.24 2.63 6.46
CA LEU A 17 25.65 1.77 5.42
C LEU A 17 26.60 0.64 5.01
N THR A 18 27.90 0.91 4.91
CA THR A 18 28.93 -0.14 4.69
C THR A 18 28.99 -1.11 5.87
N GLN A 19 28.89 -0.60 7.11
CA GLN A 19 28.84 -1.45 8.31
C GLN A 19 27.56 -2.29 8.37
N LEU A 20 26.43 -1.76 7.89
CA LEU A 20 25.19 -2.52 7.73
C LEU A 20 25.35 -3.63 6.70
N GLN A 21 25.94 -3.35 5.54
CA GLN A 21 26.20 -4.37 4.54
C GLN A 21 27.13 -5.48 5.09
N GLN A 22 28.16 -5.12 5.85
CA GLN A 22 29.03 -6.10 6.51
C GLN A 22 28.26 -6.94 7.53
N LEU A 23 27.42 -6.31 8.36
CA LEU A 23 26.54 -7.02 9.30
C LEU A 23 25.65 -8.03 8.56
N VAL A 24 25.01 -7.63 7.46
CA VAL A 24 24.17 -8.54 6.67
C VAL A 24 25.00 -9.70 6.13
N ASN A 25 26.12 -9.43 5.46
CA ASN A 25 27.01 -10.46 4.91
C ASN A 25 27.47 -11.47 5.97
N ASP A 26 27.84 -11.00 7.16
CA ASP A 26 28.31 -11.85 8.26
C ASP A 26 27.18 -12.76 8.80
N ASN A 27 25.92 -12.33 8.70
CA ASN A 27 24.76 -13.05 9.23
C ASN A 27 24.00 -13.88 8.16
N THR A 28 24.26 -13.67 6.87
CA THR A 28 23.59 -14.38 5.76
C THR A 28 24.54 -15.27 4.95
N SER A 29 25.86 -15.13 5.10
CA SER A 29 26.85 -15.99 4.46
C SER A 29 27.00 -17.34 5.16
N GLN A 30 26.85 -18.43 4.39
CA GLN A 30 27.11 -19.79 4.86
C GLN A 30 28.55 -20.00 5.40
N ARG A 31 29.51 -19.14 5.01
CA ARG A 31 30.92 -19.23 5.43
C ARG A 31 31.18 -18.64 6.82
N HIS A 32 30.27 -17.83 7.36
CA HIS A 32 30.48 -17.06 8.59
C HIS A 32 29.64 -17.51 9.80
N LEU A 33 28.91 -18.62 9.66
CA LEU A 33 28.09 -19.25 10.72
C LEU A 33 28.86 -19.63 12.00
N CYS A 34 30.19 -19.50 12.03
CA CYS A 34 31.03 -19.94 13.14
C CYS A 34 31.97 -18.90 13.77
N THR A 35 32.01 -17.62 13.35
CA THR A 35 33.15 -16.76 13.81
C THR A 35 32.83 -15.36 14.31
N THR A 36 31.63 -14.80 14.08
CA THR A 36 31.37 -13.41 14.52
C THR A 36 30.06 -13.32 15.30
N ILE A 37 30.14 -13.41 16.63
CA ILE A 37 29.00 -13.09 17.50
C ILE A 37 28.82 -11.57 17.45
N TYR A 38 27.94 -11.08 16.58
CA TYR A 38 27.39 -9.73 16.75
C TYR A 38 26.49 -9.76 17.98
N THR A 39 26.89 -9.04 19.02
CA THR A 39 26.08 -8.86 20.21
C THR A 39 24.93 -7.89 19.91
N ARG A 40 23.78 -8.05 20.55
CA ARG A 40 22.65 -7.08 20.50
C ARG A 40 23.11 -5.61 20.54
N LYS A 41 24.04 -5.31 21.46
CA LYS A 41 24.66 -3.99 21.63
C LYS A 41 25.28 -3.41 20.35
N LYS A 42 25.90 -4.24 19.50
CA LYS A 42 26.52 -3.79 18.24
C LYS A 42 25.48 -3.39 17.21
N VAL A 43 24.40 -4.17 17.08
CA VAL A 43 23.28 -3.84 16.20
C VAL A 43 22.60 -2.55 16.66
N GLU A 44 22.37 -2.41 17.97
CA GLU A 44 21.82 -1.16 18.55
C GLU A 44 22.73 0.04 18.28
N THR A 45 24.05 -0.12 18.46
CA THR A 45 25.04 0.92 18.15
C THR A 45 24.99 1.31 16.68
N LEU A 46 24.92 0.32 15.78
CA LEU A 46 24.79 0.55 14.34
C LEU A 46 23.49 1.27 14.00
N SER A 47 22.35 0.88 14.59
CA SER A 47 21.07 1.56 14.40
C SER A 47 21.13 3.03 14.79
N SER A 48 21.75 3.35 15.93
CA SER A 48 21.98 4.75 16.34
C SER A 48 22.91 5.48 15.38
N LEU A 49 23.98 4.82 14.90
CA LEU A 49 24.91 5.41 13.95
C LEU A 49 24.24 5.72 12.61
N LEU A 50 23.44 4.80 12.07
CA LEU A 50 22.66 4.99 10.84
C LEU A 50 21.78 6.25 10.94
N TYR A 51 21.02 6.39 12.02
CA TYR A 51 20.15 7.55 12.21
C TYR A 51 20.94 8.87 12.39
N ASN A 52 22.04 8.83 13.13
CA ASN A 52 22.87 10.00 13.38
C ASN A 52 23.58 10.47 12.12
N GLU A 53 24.19 9.56 11.34
CA GLU A 53 24.81 9.87 10.06
C GLU A 53 23.77 10.44 9.10
N TYR A 54 22.61 9.78 8.94
CA TYR A 54 21.51 10.32 8.15
C TYR A 54 21.14 11.75 8.58
N SER A 55 21.08 12.02 9.88
CA SER A 55 20.73 13.35 10.38
C SER A 55 21.79 14.43 10.12
N GLN A 56 23.05 14.04 9.93
CA GLN A 56 24.13 14.93 9.50
C GLN A 56 24.09 15.16 7.99
N LEU A 57 23.73 14.14 7.22
CA LEU A 57 23.59 14.21 5.76
C LEU A 57 22.41 15.08 5.33
N VAL A 58 21.30 14.98 6.06
CA VAL A 58 20.07 15.73 5.82
C VAL A 58 19.76 16.59 7.06
N PRO A 59 20.44 17.75 7.21
CA PRO A 59 20.19 18.69 8.28
C PRO A 59 18.81 19.34 8.17
N ALA A 60 18.33 19.97 9.25
CA ALA A 60 16.98 20.52 9.31
C ALA A 60 16.75 21.67 8.31
N GLU A 61 17.82 22.33 7.90
CA GLU A 61 17.82 23.44 6.94
C GLU A 61 17.86 22.99 5.48
N SER A 62 17.90 21.68 5.20
CA SER A 62 17.89 21.14 3.83
C SER A 62 16.64 21.54 3.05
N SER A 63 16.79 21.74 1.74
CA SER A 63 15.67 21.95 0.82
C SER A 63 14.76 20.72 0.76
N THR A 64 13.47 20.91 0.44
CA THR A 64 12.50 19.82 0.32
C THR A 64 12.94 18.77 -0.69
N GLU A 65 13.47 19.18 -1.84
CA GLU A 65 13.97 18.29 -2.88
C GLU A 65 15.14 17.43 -2.37
N HIS A 66 16.06 18.04 -1.62
CA HIS A 66 17.17 17.35 -1.00
C HIS A 66 16.69 16.34 0.05
N ILE A 67 15.76 16.74 0.93
CA ILE A 67 15.15 15.84 1.91
C ILE A 67 14.51 14.64 1.21
N VAL A 68 13.67 14.86 0.19
CA VAL A 68 12.98 13.78 -0.52
C VAL A 68 13.99 12.82 -1.15
N LEU A 69 14.94 13.33 -1.92
CA LEU A 69 15.89 12.51 -2.67
C LEU A 69 16.74 11.63 -1.74
N TYR A 70 17.41 12.24 -0.75
CA TYR A 70 18.32 11.54 0.14
C TYR A 70 17.59 10.57 1.07
N THR A 71 16.41 10.94 1.56
CA THR A 71 15.61 10.06 2.41
C THR A 71 15.15 8.81 1.65
N CYS A 72 14.69 8.98 0.40
CA CYS A 72 14.30 7.85 -0.45
C CYS A 72 15.47 6.90 -0.71
N GLN A 73 16.65 7.43 -1.03
CA GLN A 73 17.85 6.63 -1.28
C GLN A 73 18.31 5.89 -0.02
N TYR A 74 18.37 6.58 1.13
CA TYR A 74 18.86 6.02 2.38
C TYR A 74 17.94 4.92 2.92
N ILE A 75 16.62 5.16 2.94
CA ILE A 75 15.62 4.14 3.28
C ILE A 75 15.68 2.98 2.28
N GLY A 76 15.85 3.28 0.99
CA GLY A 76 15.99 2.28 -0.07
C GLY A 76 17.14 1.30 0.18
N PHE A 77 18.29 1.79 0.62
CA PHE A 77 19.45 0.97 0.96
C PHE A 77 19.18 0.09 2.19
N ILE A 78 18.69 0.67 3.29
CA ILE A 78 18.36 -0.09 4.51
C ILE A 78 17.35 -1.19 4.19
N ARG A 79 16.31 -0.88 3.40
CA ARG A 79 15.30 -1.85 2.97
C ARG A 79 15.90 -3.00 2.16
N ALA A 80 16.83 -2.74 1.25
CA ALA A 80 17.49 -3.80 0.49
C ALA A 80 18.21 -4.79 1.42
N GLN A 81 18.94 -4.26 2.40
CA GLN A 81 19.63 -5.05 3.43
C GLN A 81 18.64 -5.83 4.32
N MET A 82 17.51 -5.22 4.70
CA MET A 82 16.44 -5.93 5.41
C MET A 82 15.86 -7.08 4.58
N ASN A 83 15.66 -6.89 3.28
CA ASN A 83 15.11 -7.94 2.42
C ASN A 83 16.08 -9.14 2.33
N GLU A 84 17.39 -8.90 2.21
CA GLU A 84 18.41 -9.97 2.22
C GLU A 84 18.38 -10.78 3.53
N VAL A 85 18.34 -10.08 4.68
CA VAL A 85 18.23 -10.70 6.01
C VAL A 85 16.95 -11.53 6.12
N PHE A 86 15.82 -10.98 5.66
CA PHE A 86 14.54 -11.67 5.70
C PHE A 86 14.51 -12.91 4.82
N GLU A 87 15.02 -12.83 3.59
CA GLU A 87 15.11 -13.98 2.69
C GLU A 87 15.94 -15.11 3.29
N PHE A 88 17.09 -14.79 3.86
CA PHE A 88 17.95 -15.78 4.52
C PHE A 88 17.24 -16.39 5.73
N LYS A 89 16.61 -15.58 6.58
CA LYS A 89 15.78 -16.04 7.70
C LYS A 89 14.74 -17.06 7.24
N GLN A 90 14.02 -16.79 6.15
CA GLN A 90 13.01 -17.70 5.62
C GLN A 90 13.59 -19.05 5.19
N ARG A 91 14.84 -19.10 4.72
CA ARG A 91 15.56 -20.32 4.33
C ARG A 91 15.97 -21.15 5.55
N ILE A 92 16.47 -20.50 6.60
CA ILE A 92 17.06 -21.21 7.75
C ILE A 92 16.09 -21.52 8.89
N LYS A 93 14.94 -20.82 9.01
CA LYS A 93 14.06 -20.87 10.19
C LYS A 93 13.55 -22.24 10.62
N LYS A 94 13.54 -23.23 9.71
CA LYS A 94 13.13 -24.61 10.02
C LYS A 94 14.28 -25.46 10.60
N HIS A 95 15.51 -25.05 10.34
CA HIS A 95 16.74 -25.78 10.67
C HIS A 95 17.49 -25.12 11.83
N ASP A 96 17.41 -23.79 11.94
CA ASP A 96 18.06 -23.00 12.98
C ASP A 96 17.13 -21.89 13.48
N LEU A 97 16.37 -22.21 14.53
CA LEU A 97 15.42 -21.28 15.14
C LEU A 97 16.13 -20.16 15.90
N SER A 98 17.26 -20.44 16.54
CA SER A 98 18.01 -19.46 17.32
C SER A 98 18.52 -18.33 16.41
N THR A 99 19.13 -18.69 15.29
CA THR A 99 19.59 -17.71 14.31
C THR A 99 18.40 -16.99 13.66
N ALA A 100 17.30 -17.67 13.39
CA ALA A 100 16.11 -16.99 12.85
C ALA A 100 15.52 -15.93 13.79
N ILE A 101 15.50 -16.18 15.11
CA ILE A 101 15.09 -15.19 16.13
C ILE A 101 16.09 -14.02 16.19
N TRP A 102 17.38 -14.30 16.03
CA TRP A 102 18.39 -13.24 15.96
C TRP A 102 18.22 -12.35 14.72
N LEU A 103 17.93 -12.93 13.56
CA LEU A 103 17.66 -12.16 12.34
C LEU A 103 16.38 -11.31 12.48
N ASP A 104 15.37 -11.78 13.22
CA ASP A 104 14.20 -10.96 13.56
C ASP A 104 14.56 -9.72 14.37
N PHE A 105 15.43 -9.87 15.37
CA PHE A 105 15.92 -8.74 16.13
C PHE A 105 16.63 -7.70 15.24
N ILE A 106 17.43 -8.14 14.25
CA ILE A 106 18.05 -7.22 13.27
C ILE A 106 16.97 -6.50 12.45
N LEU A 107 16.00 -7.24 11.92
CA LEU A 107 14.90 -6.67 11.12
C LEU A 107 14.11 -5.61 11.90
N ASP A 108 13.75 -5.90 13.15
CA ASP A 108 13.00 -4.96 14.00
C ASP A 108 13.78 -3.68 14.27
N ARG A 109 15.10 -3.78 14.50
CA ARG A 109 15.96 -2.61 14.75
C ARG A 109 16.14 -1.75 13.50
N LEU A 110 16.26 -2.36 12.31
CA LEU A 110 16.34 -1.61 11.06
C LEU A 110 15.00 -0.97 10.69
N LEU A 111 13.89 -1.64 10.99
CA LEU A 111 12.55 -1.09 10.83
C LEU A 111 12.34 0.15 11.71
N GLU A 112 12.79 0.10 12.97
CA GLU A 112 12.75 1.24 13.88
C GLU A 112 13.56 2.42 13.34
N VAL A 113 14.75 2.19 12.79
CA VAL A 113 15.56 3.23 12.13
C VAL A 113 14.81 3.87 10.96
N ILE A 114 14.20 3.07 10.08
CA ILE A 114 13.39 3.61 8.97
C ILE A 114 12.27 4.50 9.52
N ASN A 115 11.56 4.06 10.56
CA ASN A 115 10.46 4.84 11.14
C ASN A 115 10.98 6.16 11.74
N CYS A 116 12.08 6.14 12.50
CA CYS A 116 12.68 7.36 13.03
C CYS A 116 13.12 8.34 11.93
N ILE A 117 13.66 7.83 10.82
CA ILE A 117 14.03 8.64 9.66
C ILE A 117 12.79 9.29 9.02
N GLN A 118 11.70 8.52 8.86
CA GLN A 118 10.46 9.03 8.29
C GLN A 118 9.80 10.08 9.20
N ASP A 119 9.70 9.79 10.50
CA ASP A 119 9.06 10.67 11.50
C ASP A 119 9.80 12.00 11.71
N LYS A 120 11.08 12.08 11.28
CA LYS A 120 11.85 13.33 11.31
C LYS A 120 11.22 14.42 10.44
N TRP A 121 10.49 14.07 9.38
CA TRP A 121 9.96 15.02 8.40
C TRP A 121 8.44 15.03 8.37
N ALA A 122 7.86 16.19 8.09
CA ALA A 122 6.42 16.33 7.85
C ALA A 122 6.00 15.87 6.43
N LEU A 123 6.79 14.99 5.80
CA LEU A 123 6.57 14.47 4.45
C LEU A 123 6.18 12.99 4.52
N ASP A 124 5.24 12.56 3.68
CA ASP A 124 4.79 11.17 3.67
C ASP A 124 5.69 10.27 2.81
N PHE A 125 6.56 9.51 3.48
CA PHE A 125 7.41 8.50 2.86
C PHE A 125 6.79 7.09 2.87
N ASN A 126 5.53 6.92 3.32
CA ASN A 126 4.87 5.61 3.36
C ASN A 126 4.47 5.10 1.96
N ASN A 127 4.64 5.92 0.92
CA ASN A 127 4.53 5.52 -0.49
C ASN A 127 5.75 4.74 -0.99
N LEU A 128 6.86 4.72 -0.25
CA LEU A 128 7.99 3.85 -0.56
C LEU A 128 7.60 2.36 -0.40
N PRO A 129 8.18 1.45 -1.21
CA PRO A 129 7.98 0.02 -1.04
C PRO A 129 8.27 -0.45 0.39
N ALA A 130 7.33 -1.18 0.97
CA ALA A 130 7.47 -1.77 2.29
C ALA A 130 8.56 -2.87 2.28
N PRO A 131 9.33 -3.03 3.36
CA PRO A 131 10.15 -4.21 3.61
C PRO A 131 9.36 -5.51 3.42
N GLN A 132 10.00 -6.52 2.81
CA GLN A 132 9.36 -7.82 2.55
C GLN A 132 8.88 -8.52 3.82
N SER A 133 9.55 -8.29 4.96
CA SER A 133 9.16 -8.79 6.26
C SER A 133 7.79 -8.25 6.71
N GLU A 134 7.52 -6.96 6.48
CA GLU A 134 6.22 -6.34 6.79
C GLU A 134 5.12 -6.86 5.87
N VAL A 135 5.39 -6.97 4.55
CA VAL A 135 4.45 -7.54 3.58
C VAL A 135 4.10 -8.98 3.96
N PHE A 136 5.10 -9.78 4.32
CA PHE A 136 4.90 -11.16 4.76
C PHE A 136 4.07 -11.23 6.04
N ALA A 137 4.36 -10.40 7.04
CA ALA A 137 3.59 -10.34 8.28
C ALA A 137 2.13 -9.97 8.02
N TYR A 138 1.88 -8.97 7.16
CA TYR A 138 0.54 -8.59 6.70
C TYR A 138 -0.19 -9.78 6.04
N ILE A 139 0.46 -10.48 5.11
CA ILE A 139 -0.15 -11.65 4.44
C ILE A 139 -0.48 -12.73 5.46
N GLN A 140 0.43 -13.03 6.40
CA GLN A 140 0.18 -14.06 7.40
C GLN A 140 -1.01 -13.74 8.30
N ARG A 141 -1.13 -12.49 8.78
CA ARG A 141 -2.24 -12.08 9.65
C ARG A 141 -3.58 -11.98 8.93
N SER A 142 -3.57 -11.55 7.66
CA SER A 142 -4.80 -11.25 6.91
C SER A 142 -5.32 -12.42 6.06
N ARG A 143 -4.49 -13.43 5.76
CA ARG A 143 -4.84 -14.49 4.78
C ARG A 143 -6.15 -15.21 5.07
N ARG A 144 -6.39 -15.59 6.33
CA ARG A 144 -7.62 -16.29 6.71
C ARG A 144 -8.83 -15.37 6.63
N LEU A 145 -8.70 -14.15 7.15
CA LEU A 145 -9.75 -13.15 7.08
C LEU A 145 -10.16 -12.86 5.64
N TRP A 146 -9.21 -12.62 4.74
CA TRP A 146 -9.52 -12.45 3.32
C TRP A 146 -10.24 -13.64 2.69
N LYS A 147 -9.88 -14.87 3.08
CA LYS A 147 -10.56 -16.08 2.60
C LYS A 147 -12.01 -16.14 3.10
N ASP A 148 -12.22 -15.83 4.38
CA ASP A 148 -13.53 -15.90 5.01
C ASP A 148 -14.43 -14.76 4.48
N THR A 149 -13.91 -13.54 4.36
CA THR A 149 -14.58 -12.39 3.72
C THR A 149 -14.98 -12.70 2.27
N TYR A 150 -14.08 -13.31 1.49
CA TYR A 150 -14.38 -13.71 0.11
C TYR A 150 -15.58 -14.67 0.04
N ALA A 151 -15.56 -15.71 0.88
CA ALA A 151 -16.63 -16.70 0.90
C ALA A 151 -17.96 -16.08 1.35
N ALA A 152 -17.93 -15.21 2.35
CA ALA A 152 -19.12 -14.50 2.84
C ALA A 152 -19.69 -13.56 1.76
N LEU A 153 -18.88 -12.74 1.11
CA LEU A 153 -19.33 -11.85 0.03
C LEU A 153 -20.03 -12.64 -1.09
N LEU A 154 -19.49 -13.79 -1.50
CA LEU A 154 -20.11 -14.61 -2.54
C LEU A 154 -21.44 -15.24 -2.14
N ALA A 155 -21.58 -15.60 -0.87
CA ALA A 155 -22.81 -16.15 -0.32
C ALA A 155 -23.89 -15.07 -0.18
N THR A 156 -23.49 -13.86 0.20
CA THR A 156 -24.39 -12.77 0.51
C THR A 156 -24.84 -11.98 -0.72
N LEU A 157 -23.92 -11.62 -1.61
CA LEU A 157 -24.25 -10.80 -2.77
C LEU A 157 -25.28 -11.50 -3.67
N HIS A 158 -26.10 -10.73 -4.37
CA HIS A 158 -27.19 -11.27 -5.21
C HIS A 158 -26.90 -11.11 -6.71
N HIS A 159 -26.46 -9.94 -7.16
CA HIS A 159 -26.16 -9.63 -8.55
C HIS A 159 -24.81 -10.21 -8.99
N THR A 160 -24.82 -10.87 -10.15
CA THR A 160 -23.63 -11.51 -10.74
C THR A 160 -22.48 -10.52 -10.95
N ASP A 161 -22.77 -9.32 -11.47
CA ASP A 161 -21.75 -8.33 -11.76
C ASP A 161 -21.10 -7.78 -10.47
N VAL A 162 -21.91 -7.60 -9.42
CA VAL A 162 -21.42 -7.18 -8.10
C VAL A 162 -20.60 -8.29 -7.45
N LYS A 163 -20.95 -9.57 -7.63
CA LYS A 163 -20.10 -10.71 -7.23
C LYS A 163 -18.74 -10.68 -7.94
N LEU A 164 -18.74 -10.48 -9.26
CA LEU A 164 -17.49 -10.40 -10.04
C LEU A 164 -16.61 -9.25 -9.59
N LEU A 165 -17.22 -8.08 -9.35
CA LEU A 165 -16.56 -6.93 -8.76
C LEU A 165 -15.94 -7.29 -7.40
N ALA A 166 -16.72 -7.84 -6.48
CA ALA A 166 -16.24 -8.24 -5.15
C ALA A 166 -15.08 -9.25 -5.21
N MET A 167 -15.14 -10.22 -6.13
CA MET A 167 -14.04 -11.16 -6.35
C MET A 167 -12.76 -10.45 -6.78
N ASN A 168 -12.87 -9.47 -7.67
CA ASN A 168 -11.72 -8.71 -8.16
C ASN A 168 -11.17 -7.76 -7.10
N VAL A 169 -12.03 -7.14 -6.30
CA VAL A 169 -11.61 -6.30 -5.16
C VAL A 169 -10.80 -7.13 -4.16
N VAL A 170 -11.32 -8.28 -3.75
CA VAL A 170 -10.57 -9.17 -2.83
C VAL A 170 -9.25 -9.62 -3.45
N ARG A 171 -9.20 -9.95 -4.75
CA ARG A 171 -7.96 -10.33 -5.42
C ARG A 171 -6.93 -9.21 -5.44
N ALA A 172 -7.35 -7.96 -5.64
CA ALA A 172 -6.47 -6.80 -5.68
C ALA A 172 -5.91 -6.43 -4.28
N CYS A 173 -6.70 -6.61 -3.22
CA CYS A 173 -6.29 -6.31 -1.84
C CYS A 173 -5.59 -7.49 -1.13
N ARG A 174 -5.85 -8.73 -1.56
CA ARG A 174 -5.21 -9.94 -1.04
C ARG A 174 -3.88 -10.19 -1.75
N LEU A 175 -2.83 -9.57 -1.21
CA LEU A 175 -1.49 -9.62 -1.77
C LEU A 175 -0.90 -11.02 -1.88
N GLN A 176 -0.08 -11.21 -2.90
CA GLN A 176 0.77 -12.39 -3.07
C GLN A 176 2.14 -12.13 -2.44
N ARG A 177 2.90 -13.21 -2.18
CA ARG A 177 4.16 -13.13 -1.42
C ARG A 177 5.20 -12.20 -2.07
N ASP A 178 5.24 -12.19 -3.39
CA ASP A 178 6.26 -11.48 -4.17
C ASP A 178 5.75 -10.13 -4.70
N THR A 179 4.58 -9.67 -4.23
CA THR A 179 4.04 -8.37 -4.62
C THR A 179 4.79 -7.26 -3.89
N VAL A 180 5.42 -6.36 -4.66
CA VAL A 180 5.96 -5.11 -4.13
C VAL A 180 4.81 -4.14 -3.93
N VAL A 181 4.67 -3.63 -2.70
CA VAL A 181 3.63 -2.66 -2.33
C VAL A 181 4.17 -1.64 -1.35
N SER A 182 3.56 -0.47 -1.29
CA SER A 182 3.87 0.55 -0.29
C SER A 182 3.25 0.25 1.08
N ARG A 183 3.75 0.88 2.15
CA ARG A 183 3.12 0.79 3.48
C ARG A 183 1.72 1.41 3.49
N ASN A 184 1.51 2.49 2.75
CA ASN A 184 0.18 3.08 2.60
C ASN A 184 -0.80 2.09 1.95
N ARG A 185 -0.37 1.34 0.93
CA ARG A 185 -1.20 0.29 0.33
C ARG A 185 -1.53 -0.83 1.32
N LEU A 186 -0.57 -1.26 2.14
CA LEU A 186 -0.82 -2.24 3.20
C LEU A 186 -1.90 -1.73 4.17
N ARG A 187 -1.75 -0.50 4.67
CA ARG A 187 -2.74 0.13 5.57
C ARG A 187 -4.11 0.25 4.93
N TYR A 188 -4.17 0.69 3.66
CA TYR A 188 -5.42 0.76 2.90
C TYR A 188 -6.11 -0.60 2.81
N ASN A 189 -5.37 -1.65 2.46
CA ASN A 189 -5.93 -3.00 2.37
C ASN A 189 -6.47 -3.50 3.73
N GLU A 190 -5.85 -3.11 4.85
CA GLU A 190 -6.34 -3.45 6.19
C GLU A 190 -7.63 -2.74 6.54
N VAL A 191 -7.70 -1.44 6.26
CA VAL A 191 -8.93 -0.64 6.43
C VAL A 191 -10.04 -1.23 5.58
N MET A 192 -9.75 -1.55 4.31
CA MET A 192 -10.70 -2.16 3.39
C MET A 192 -11.21 -3.52 3.90
N LEU A 193 -10.30 -4.40 4.34
CA LEU A 193 -10.68 -5.69 4.92
C LEU A 193 -11.58 -5.52 6.14
N PHE A 194 -11.21 -4.62 7.05
CA PHE A 194 -11.97 -4.35 8.27
C PHE A 194 -13.37 -3.82 7.95
N ASN A 195 -13.47 -2.86 7.03
CA ASN A 195 -14.74 -2.29 6.61
C ASN A 195 -15.63 -3.33 5.93
N MET A 196 -15.06 -4.20 5.08
CA MET A 196 -15.79 -5.30 4.47
C MET A 196 -16.33 -6.27 5.53
N VAL A 197 -15.48 -6.74 6.44
CA VAL A 197 -15.89 -7.65 7.53
C VAL A 197 -17.02 -7.04 8.36
N THR A 198 -16.88 -5.76 8.71
CA THR A 198 -17.89 -5.01 9.45
C THR A 198 -19.20 -4.90 8.68
N LEU A 199 -19.12 -4.63 7.37
CA LEU A 199 -20.28 -4.53 6.49
C LEU A 199 -21.04 -5.86 6.44
N ILE A 200 -20.37 -6.99 6.20
CA ILE A 200 -21.08 -8.29 6.14
C ILE A 200 -21.66 -8.66 7.51
N ALA A 201 -20.96 -8.35 8.60
CA ALA A 201 -21.44 -8.65 9.95
C ALA A 201 -22.69 -7.82 10.32
N ALA A 202 -22.74 -6.55 9.89
CA ALA A 202 -23.84 -5.65 10.23
C ALA A 202 -25.04 -5.79 9.27
N GLU A 203 -24.78 -6.06 7.99
CA GLU A 203 -25.75 -5.87 6.92
C GLU A 203 -25.90 -7.09 6.01
N GLY A 204 -25.24 -8.21 6.33
CA GLY A 204 -25.19 -9.38 5.45
C GLY A 204 -26.56 -9.96 5.09
N ASP A 205 -27.55 -9.87 5.98
CA ASP A 205 -28.90 -10.38 5.67
C ASP A 205 -29.81 -9.32 5.02
N HIS A 206 -29.30 -8.13 4.73
CA HIS A 206 -30.07 -7.03 4.16
C HIS A 206 -30.32 -7.25 2.66
N PRO A 207 -31.56 -7.05 2.15
CA PRO A 207 -31.87 -7.27 0.73
C PRO A 207 -31.04 -6.36 -0.21
N ASP A 208 -30.73 -5.15 0.24
CA ASP A 208 -29.93 -4.18 -0.52
C ASP A 208 -28.42 -4.29 -0.24
N PHE A 209 -27.91 -5.46 0.16
CA PHE A 209 -26.49 -5.62 0.52
C PHE A 209 -25.54 -5.27 -0.63
N ASP A 210 -25.92 -5.59 -1.87
CA ASP A 210 -25.15 -5.27 -3.07
C ASP A 210 -24.90 -3.75 -3.19
N ASP A 211 -25.92 -2.94 -2.94
CA ASP A 211 -25.81 -1.49 -2.94
C ASP A 211 -24.92 -0.99 -1.83
N LYS A 212 -25.04 -1.56 -0.63
CA LYS A 212 -24.17 -1.18 0.51
C LYS A 212 -22.71 -1.54 0.25
N PHE A 213 -22.44 -2.64 -0.46
CA PHE A 213 -21.10 -3.00 -0.90
C PHE A 213 -20.54 -1.99 -1.90
N VAL A 214 -21.32 -1.59 -2.90
CA VAL A 214 -20.91 -0.54 -3.86
C VAL A 214 -20.68 0.80 -3.15
N ASP A 215 -21.55 1.16 -2.22
CA ASP A 215 -21.42 2.40 -1.44
C ASP A 215 -20.17 2.39 -0.55
N LEU A 216 -19.75 1.23 -0.04
CA LEU A 216 -18.47 1.07 0.63
C LEU A 216 -17.30 1.36 -0.31
N LEU A 217 -17.31 0.85 -1.54
CA LEU A 217 -16.26 1.11 -2.52
C LEU A 217 -16.17 2.60 -2.88
N LEU A 218 -17.33 3.27 -3.01
CA LEU A 218 -17.40 4.73 -3.22
C LEU A 218 -16.87 5.51 -2.02
N LYS A 219 -17.24 5.09 -0.80
CA LYS A 219 -16.80 5.71 0.45
C LYS A 219 -15.28 5.64 0.63
N GLU A 220 -14.68 4.48 0.36
CA GLU A 220 -13.24 4.25 0.52
C GLU A 220 -12.44 4.61 -0.73
N GLU A 221 -13.05 5.37 -1.66
CA GLU A 221 -12.43 5.89 -2.87
C GLU A 221 -11.65 4.82 -3.64
N TYR A 222 -12.23 3.62 -3.78
CA TYR A 222 -11.58 2.46 -4.37
C TYR A 222 -11.33 2.68 -5.88
N TYR A 223 -10.18 3.29 -6.20
CA TYR A 223 -9.80 3.76 -7.54
C TYR A 223 -9.27 2.66 -8.47
N GLU A 224 -9.31 1.38 -8.09
CA GLU A 224 -8.80 0.34 -8.99
C GLU A 224 -9.65 0.25 -10.27
N GLU A 225 -8.99 -0.03 -11.39
CA GLU A 225 -9.59 -0.14 -12.73
C GLU A 225 -10.87 -0.97 -12.72
N VAL A 226 -10.87 -2.09 -12.01
CA VAL A 226 -12.01 -3.02 -11.93
C VAL A 226 -13.30 -2.36 -11.43
N PHE A 227 -13.21 -1.37 -10.55
CA PHE A 227 -14.38 -0.64 -10.06
C PHE A 227 -14.76 0.50 -11.01
N ILE A 228 -13.78 1.17 -11.60
CA ILE A 228 -14.02 2.23 -12.57
C ILE A 228 -14.73 1.67 -13.82
N THR A 229 -14.27 0.52 -14.32
CA THR A 229 -14.92 -0.19 -15.43
C THR A 229 -16.33 -0.64 -15.05
N PHE A 230 -16.52 -1.27 -13.88
CA PHE A 230 -17.85 -1.64 -13.40
C PHE A 230 -18.81 -0.44 -13.34
N PHE A 231 -18.32 0.71 -12.87
CA PHE A 231 -19.11 1.95 -12.81
C PHE A 231 -19.49 2.44 -14.21
N ILE A 232 -18.54 2.51 -15.14
CA ILE A 232 -18.79 2.94 -16.53
C ILE A 232 -19.79 2.01 -17.22
N ASP A 233 -19.60 0.69 -17.09
CA ASP A 233 -20.47 -0.31 -17.69
C ASP A 233 -21.88 -0.20 -17.12
N THR A 234 -22.00 -0.07 -15.78
CA THR A 234 -23.30 0.11 -15.11
C THR A 234 -24.02 1.36 -15.61
N VAL A 235 -23.34 2.50 -15.67
CA VAL A 235 -23.89 3.76 -16.17
C VAL A 235 -24.33 3.62 -17.63
N THR A 236 -23.49 3.01 -18.47
CA THR A 236 -23.78 2.79 -19.90
C THR A 236 -25.01 1.90 -20.08
N ASP A 237 -25.10 0.80 -19.32
CA ASP A 237 -26.23 -0.12 -19.35
C ASP A 237 -27.53 0.55 -18.92
N LEU A 238 -27.51 1.34 -17.84
CA LEU A 238 -28.67 2.07 -17.34
C LEU A 238 -29.19 3.08 -18.38
N LEU A 239 -28.27 3.75 -19.08
CA LEU A 239 -28.62 4.69 -20.14
C LEU A 239 -29.17 3.98 -21.37
N SER A 240 -28.61 2.84 -21.77
CA SER A 240 -29.08 2.07 -22.92
C SER A 240 -30.54 1.58 -22.78
N LYS A 241 -31.01 1.40 -21.55
CA LYS A 241 -32.36 0.94 -21.21
C LYS A 241 -33.38 2.09 -21.08
N SER A 242 -32.91 3.33 -21.08
CA SER A 242 -33.76 4.51 -20.90
C SER A 242 -34.24 5.05 -22.25
N SER A 243 -35.54 5.34 -22.39
CA SER A 243 -36.12 5.76 -23.68
C SER A 243 -36.27 7.28 -23.83
N SER A 244 -35.88 8.07 -22.82
CA SER A 244 -35.94 9.54 -22.86
C SER A 244 -34.89 10.18 -21.95
N LEU A 245 -34.51 11.42 -22.28
CA LEU A 245 -33.59 12.24 -21.48
C LEU A 245 -34.05 12.38 -20.02
N ALA A 246 -35.35 12.59 -19.78
CA ALA A 246 -35.90 12.73 -18.43
C ALA A 246 -35.73 11.43 -17.61
N GLN A 247 -35.96 10.27 -18.24
CA GLN A 247 -35.77 8.97 -17.61
C GLN A 247 -34.29 8.68 -17.34
N MET A 248 -33.39 9.06 -18.26
CA MET A 248 -31.94 8.95 -18.05
C MET A 248 -31.47 9.78 -16.85
N GLN A 249 -31.90 11.04 -16.75
CA GLN A 249 -31.57 11.90 -15.61
C GLN A 249 -32.09 11.33 -14.29
N GLN A 250 -33.31 10.79 -14.29
CA GLN A 250 -33.88 10.14 -13.11
C GLN A 250 -33.09 8.88 -12.71
N THR A 251 -32.63 8.09 -13.68
CA THR A 251 -31.85 6.86 -13.44
C THR A 251 -30.42 7.15 -12.96
N LEU A 252 -29.80 8.25 -13.39
CA LEU A 252 -28.47 8.65 -12.93
C LEU A 252 -28.47 9.41 -11.60
N ALA A 253 -29.58 10.03 -11.22
CA ALA A 253 -29.69 10.85 -9.99
C ALA A 253 -29.22 10.12 -8.70
N PRO A 254 -29.54 8.83 -8.48
CA PRO A 254 -29.03 8.09 -7.33
C PRO A 254 -27.50 8.02 -7.26
N TRP A 255 -26.80 7.90 -8.39
CA TRP A 255 -25.33 7.84 -8.42
C TRP A 255 -24.69 9.19 -8.08
N TYR A 256 -25.24 10.29 -8.62
CA TYR A 256 -24.84 11.64 -8.20
C TYR A 256 -25.03 11.84 -6.70
N GLN A 257 -26.16 11.37 -6.16
CA GLN A 257 -26.45 11.46 -4.74
C GLN A 257 -25.46 10.64 -3.89
N ARG A 258 -25.18 9.39 -4.28
CA ARG A 258 -24.19 8.53 -3.60
C ARG A 258 -22.81 9.18 -3.56
N LEU A 259 -22.34 9.72 -4.69
CA LEU A 259 -21.05 10.44 -4.76
C LEU A 259 -21.01 11.68 -3.87
N LYS A 260 -22.09 12.47 -3.86
CA LYS A 260 -22.20 13.69 -3.05
C LYS A 260 -22.29 13.39 -1.55
N GLN A 261 -22.92 12.28 -1.17
CA GLN A 261 -23.15 11.89 0.21
C GLN A 261 -22.05 10.99 0.79
N ALA A 262 -21.18 10.42 -0.07
CA ALA A 262 -20.05 9.62 0.37
C ALA A 262 -19.19 10.43 1.36
N PRO A 263 -18.96 9.94 2.59
CA PRO A 263 -18.13 10.63 3.57
C PRO A 263 -16.66 10.65 3.13
N ALA A 264 -15.79 11.25 3.94
CA ALA A 264 -14.36 11.12 3.74
C ALA A 264 -13.93 9.64 3.93
N PRO A 265 -12.97 9.14 3.13
CA PRO A 265 -12.49 7.77 3.27
C PRO A 265 -11.77 7.58 4.62
N ALA A 266 -11.81 6.37 5.17
CA ALA A 266 -11.09 6.06 6.41
C ALA A 266 -9.58 5.87 6.18
N GLY A 267 -9.18 5.61 4.93
CA GLY A 267 -7.79 5.62 4.49
C GLY A 267 -7.66 6.15 3.08
N ASN A 268 -6.58 6.87 2.79
CA ASN A 268 -6.32 7.36 1.44
C ASN A 268 -6.05 6.16 0.52
N PHE A 269 -6.78 6.10 -0.61
CA PHE A 269 -6.48 5.11 -1.63
C PHE A 269 -5.05 5.28 -2.12
N CYS A 270 -4.35 4.16 -2.29
CA CYS A 270 -3.02 4.09 -2.87
C CYS A 270 -2.98 2.90 -3.81
N PHE A 271 -2.38 3.05 -4.96
CA PHE A 271 -2.13 1.94 -5.87
C PHE A 271 -1.02 1.03 -5.34
N ASN A 272 -0.90 -0.17 -5.91
CA ASN A 272 0.17 -1.10 -5.55
C ASN A 272 1.56 -0.59 -5.98
N PHE A 273 1.64 0.14 -7.09
CA PHE A 273 2.88 0.65 -7.67
C PHE A 273 2.72 2.11 -8.04
N HIS A 274 3.54 3.02 -7.52
CA HIS A 274 3.48 4.41 -7.97
C HIS A 274 3.96 4.53 -9.41
N THR A 275 3.06 4.85 -10.34
CA THR A 275 3.43 5.22 -11.71
C THR A 275 3.29 6.73 -11.91
N PRO A 276 4.08 7.36 -12.80
CA PRO A 276 3.97 8.79 -13.10
C PRO A 276 2.56 9.20 -13.53
N GLU A 277 1.81 8.30 -14.16
CA GLU A 277 0.43 8.50 -14.58
C GLU A 277 -0.52 8.71 -13.40
N GLU A 278 -0.23 8.13 -12.23
CA GLU A 278 -1.04 8.28 -11.02
C GLU A 278 -1.02 9.71 -10.46
N LEU A 279 0.10 10.42 -10.63
CA LEU A 279 0.23 11.81 -10.21
C LEU A 279 -0.67 12.75 -11.01
N GLY A 280 -1.10 12.33 -12.20
CA GLY A 280 -2.01 13.07 -13.07
C GLY A 280 -3.48 12.71 -12.92
N LEU A 281 -3.82 11.73 -12.07
CA LEU A 281 -5.20 11.30 -11.91
C LEU A 281 -6.02 12.34 -11.12
N PRO A 282 -7.22 12.71 -11.61
CA PRO A 282 -8.09 13.60 -10.86
C PRO A 282 -8.59 12.93 -9.58
N PRO A 283 -8.97 13.72 -8.54
CA PRO A 283 -9.61 13.19 -7.34
C PRO A 283 -10.77 12.25 -7.66
N PHE A 284 -10.92 11.14 -6.90
CA PHE A 284 -11.88 10.06 -7.20
C PHE A 284 -13.30 10.55 -7.47
N LYS A 285 -13.85 11.35 -6.55
CA LYS A 285 -15.21 11.89 -6.68
C LYS A 285 -15.35 12.82 -7.88
N GLN A 286 -14.31 13.59 -8.19
CA GLN A 286 -14.29 14.44 -9.38
C GLN A 286 -14.32 13.59 -10.65
N MET A 287 -13.46 12.56 -10.74
CA MET A 287 -13.44 11.65 -11.89
C MET A 287 -14.80 11.01 -12.16
N LEU A 288 -15.44 10.43 -11.14
CA LEU A 288 -16.73 9.75 -11.30
C LEU A 288 -17.85 10.74 -11.66
N THR A 289 -17.80 11.96 -11.13
CA THR A 289 -18.73 13.04 -11.51
C THR A 289 -18.53 13.44 -12.97
N ASP A 290 -17.28 13.63 -13.40
CA ASP A 290 -16.94 13.98 -14.78
C ASP A 290 -17.39 12.89 -15.76
N ILE A 291 -17.30 11.60 -15.37
CA ILE A 291 -17.83 10.49 -16.15
C ILE A 291 -19.36 10.64 -16.31
N LEU A 292 -20.10 10.80 -15.20
CA LEU A 292 -21.55 10.98 -15.24
C LEU A 292 -21.96 12.21 -16.09
N ASP A 293 -21.25 13.32 -15.95
CA ASP A 293 -21.51 14.57 -16.67
C ASP A 293 -21.25 14.43 -18.18
N ARG A 294 -20.19 13.71 -18.57
CA ARG A 294 -19.93 13.40 -19.99
C ARG A 294 -21.08 12.60 -20.59
N TYR A 295 -21.55 11.57 -19.91
CA TYR A 295 -22.70 10.79 -20.39
C TYR A 295 -23.98 11.64 -20.45
N ASN A 296 -24.26 12.46 -19.46
CA ASN A 296 -25.40 13.39 -19.46
C ASN A 296 -25.32 14.41 -20.61
N THR A 297 -24.12 14.87 -20.97
CA THR A 297 -23.90 15.82 -22.07
C THR A 297 -24.05 15.17 -23.44
N LEU A 298 -23.48 13.97 -23.64
CA LEU A 298 -23.64 13.21 -24.89
C LEU A 298 -25.10 12.92 -25.19
N VAL A 299 -25.89 12.60 -24.15
CA VAL A 299 -27.34 12.40 -24.28
C VAL A 299 -28.08 13.69 -24.65
N LYS A 300 -27.65 14.87 -24.17
CA LYS A 300 -28.27 16.16 -24.56
C LYS A 300 -27.97 16.57 -26.01
N ALA A 301 -26.89 16.06 -26.59
CA ALA A 301 -26.48 16.36 -27.96
C ALA A 301 -27.03 15.38 -29.00
N SER A 302 -27.65 14.27 -28.55
CA SER A 302 -28.27 13.22 -29.37
C SER A 302 -29.77 13.48 -29.53
#